data_AF-A0A5C8VKQ3-F1
#
_entry.id   AF-A0A5C8VKQ3-F1
#
_cell.length_a   1.000
_cell.length_b   1.000
_cell.length_c   1.000
_cell.angle_alpha   90.00
_cell.angle_beta   90.00
_cell.angle_gamma   90.00
#
_symmetry.space_group_name_H-M   'P 1'
#
loop_
_entity.id
_entity.type
_entity.pdbx_description
1 polymer ?
#
loop_
_entity_poly.entity_id
_entity_poly.type
_entity_poly.pdbx_seq_one_letter_code
_entity_poly.pdbx_strand_id
1 'polypeptide(L)'
;MAESETVGGHTYSPAMDASTHEQTYRGFVRFVEIGTGVVICWVLALAVGGIREAWLLAILSVIVSGAAGAVGALAPAIGWRGPLVVAILLFLYLAFA
;
A
#
# COMPACT_ATOMS: atom_id res chain seq x y z
N MET A 1 -28.85 7.19 -6.99
CA MET A 1 -29.02 7.19 -5.53
C MET A 1 -30.02 6.10 -5.23
N ALA A 2 -29.61 5.02 -4.56
CA ALA A 2 -30.51 3.90 -4.29
C ALA A 2 -31.44 4.27 -3.13
N GLU A 3 -32.74 4.17 -3.38
CA GLU A 3 -33.81 4.42 -2.41
C GLU A 3 -33.93 3.18 -1.51
N SER A 4 -33.68 3.33 -0.21
CA SER A 4 -33.82 2.24 0.75
C SER A 4 -35.20 2.29 1.41
N GLU A 5 -36.05 1.32 1.07
CA GLU A 5 -37.30 1.07 1.79
C GLU A 5 -37.04 0.74 3.27
N THR A 6 -37.84 1.36 4.13
CA THR A 6 -37.81 1.24 5.58
C THR A 6 -38.28 -0.13 6.04
N VAL A 7 -37.37 -0.99 6.47
CA VAL A 7 -37.71 -2.18 7.27
C VAL A 7 -37.69 -1.78 8.75
N GLY A 8 -38.89 -1.64 9.33
CA GLY A 8 -39.12 -1.71 10.78
C GLY A 8 -38.47 -0.62 11.66
N GLY A 9 -39.10 0.56 11.74
CA GLY A 9 -39.00 1.46 12.91
C GLY A 9 -37.68 2.19 13.16
N HIS A 10 -36.58 1.82 12.50
CA HIS A 10 -35.32 2.56 12.50
C HIS A 10 -35.11 3.20 11.14
N THR A 11 -35.31 4.50 11.04
CA THR A 11 -34.92 5.27 9.87
C THR A 11 -33.40 5.23 9.77
N TYR A 12 -32.85 4.35 8.93
CA TYR A 12 -31.46 4.49 8.48
C TYR A 12 -31.38 5.82 7.75
N SER A 13 -30.91 6.85 8.45
CA SER A 13 -30.64 8.15 7.85
C SER A 13 -29.25 8.09 7.23
N PRO A 14 -29.09 8.23 5.91
CA PRO A 14 -27.79 8.27 5.24
C PRO A 14 -26.85 9.37 5.75
N ALA A 15 -27.36 10.29 6.59
CA ALA A 15 -26.61 11.38 7.20
C ALA A 15 -25.93 11.01 8.54
N MET A 16 -26.17 9.82 9.12
CA MET A 16 -25.80 9.56 10.52
C MET A 16 -24.33 9.14 10.79
N ASP A 17 -23.50 8.85 9.77
CA ASP A 17 -22.03 8.73 9.95
C ASP A 17 -21.18 8.98 8.69
N ALA A 18 -21.73 9.60 7.65
CA ALA A 18 -21.10 9.66 6.32
C ALA A 18 -19.64 10.19 6.35
N SER A 19 -19.33 11.09 7.27
CA SER A 19 -17.97 11.60 7.50
C SER A 19 -16.99 10.54 8.02
N THR A 20 -17.44 9.65 8.90
CA THR A 20 -16.67 8.52 9.45
C THR A 20 -16.43 7.45 8.38
N HIS A 21 -17.44 7.16 7.56
CA HIS A 21 -17.27 6.29 6.40
C HIS A 21 -16.24 6.85 5.40
N GLU A 22 -16.34 8.13 5.07
CA GLU A 22 -15.42 8.78 4.15
C GLU A 22 -13.99 8.80 4.68
N GLN A 23 -13.80 9.04 5.98
CA GLN A 23 -12.49 8.98 6.64
C GLN A 23 -11.89 7.57 6.56
N THR A 24 -12.69 6.55 6.84
CA THR A 24 -12.26 5.14 6.79
C THR A 24 -11.93 4.73 5.37
N TYR A 25 -12.74 5.12 4.39
CA TYR A 25 -12.49 4.87 2.97
C TYR A 25 -11.18 5.50 2.51
N ARG A 26 -10.92 6.76 2.85
CA ARG A 26 -9.64 7.43 2.53
C ARG A 26 -8.45 6.72 3.17
N GLY A 27 -8.59 6.29 4.42
CA GLY A 27 -7.58 5.48 5.10
C GLY A 27 -7.31 4.15 4.39
N PHE A 28 -8.37 3.45 4.00
CA PHE A 28 -8.30 2.18 3.28
C PHE A 28 -7.63 2.34 1.90
N VAL A 29 -8.06 3.31 1.10
CA VAL A 29 -7.48 3.56 -0.24
C VAL A 29 -5.98 3.83 -0.12
N ARG A 30 -5.58 4.65 0.86
CA ARG A 30 -4.17 4.94 1.10
C ARG A 30 -3.39 3.73 1.59
N PHE A 31 -3.97 2.91 2.46
CA PHE A 31 -3.35 1.66 2.92
C PHE A 31 -3.12 0.70 1.74
N VAL A 32 -4.11 0.53 0.86
CA VAL A 32 -3.98 -0.32 -0.33
C VAL A 32 -2.94 0.24 -1.28
N GLU A 33 -2.95 1.55 -1.56
CA GLU A 33 -1.97 2.20 -2.43
C GLU A 33 -0.52 1.93 -1.98
N ILE A 34 -0.24 2.12 -0.68
CA ILE A 34 1.08 1.88 -0.11
C ILE A 34 1.40 0.39 -0.07
N GLY A 35 0.44 -0.44 0.37
CA GLY A 35 0.58 -1.89 0.50
C GLY A 35 0.89 -2.57 -0.84
N THR A 36 0.19 -2.17 -1.92
CA THR A 36 0.49 -2.65 -3.27
C THR A 36 1.92 -2.29 -3.68
N GLY A 37 2.39 -1.08 -3.37
CA GLY A 37 3.78 -0.68 -3.61
C GLY A 37 4.80 -1.57 -2.89
N VAL A 38 4.54 -1.93 -1.62
CA VAL A 38 5.41 -2.84 -0.85
C VAL A 38 5.43 -4.24 -1.47
N VAL A 39 4.28 -4.77 -1.89
CA VAL A 39 4.20 -6.08 -2.54
C VAL A 39 4.98 -6.10 -3.86
N ILE A 40 4.90 -5.03 -4.66
CA ILE A 40 5.71 -4.90 -5.88
C ILE A 40 7.21 -4.97 -5.54
N CYS A 41 7.65 -4.31 -4.48
CA CYS A 41 9.04 -4.40 -4.02
C CYS A 41 9.42 -5.83 -3.64
N TRP A 42 8.52 -6.60 -3.01
CA TRP A 42 8.81 -8.00 -2.65
C TRP A 42 8.93 -8.89 -3.88
N VAL A 43 8.07 -8.70 -4.88
CA VAL A 43 8.18 -9.42 -6.16
C VAL A 43 9.51 -9.08 -6.84
N LEU A 44 9.90 -7.81 -6.87
CA LEU A 44 11.20 -7.39 -7.41
C LEU A 44 12.37 -7.95 -6.61
N ALA A 45 12.28 -7.99 -5.29
CA ALA A 45 13.32 -8.59 -4.43
C ALA A 45 13.49 -10.08 -4.71
N LEU A 46 12.39 -10.82 -4.88
CA LEU A 46 12.44 -12.23 -5.29
C LEU A 46 13.05 -12.40 -6.68
N ALA A 47 12.73 -11.51 -7.63
CA ALA A 47 13.34 -11.52 -8.95
C ALA A 47 14.86 -11.26 -8.89
N VAL A 48 15.29 -10.31 -8.05
CA VAL A 48 16.71 -10.06 -7.78
C VAL A 48 17.39 -11.28 -7.17
N GLY A 49 16.77 -11.92 -6.18
CA GLY A 49 17.27 -13.15 -5.57
C GLY A 49 17.40 -14.29 -6.57
N GLY A 50 16.37 -14.55 -7.38
CA GLY A 50 16.35 -15.68 -8.30
C GLY A 50 17.15 -15.48 -9.60
N ILE A 51 17.16 -14.28 -10.17
CA ILE A 51 17.84 -14.02 -11.46
C ILE A 51 19.32 -13.69 -11.23
N ARG A 52 19.64 -12.98 -10.14
CA ARG A 52 21.01 -12.52 -9.85
C ARG A 52 21.69 -13.31 -8.74
N GLU A 53 21.03 -14.34 -8.21
CA GLU A 53 21.49 -15.14 -7.05
C GLU A 53 21.82 -14.28 -5.81
N ALA A 54 21.29 -13.06 -5.75
CA ALA A 54 21.61 -12.03 -4.76
C ALA A 54 20.69 -12.14 -3.52
N TRP A 55 20.60 -13.33 -2.94
CA TRP A 55 19.62 -13.66 -1.89
C TRP A 55 19.72 -12.78 -0.63
N LEU A 56 20.92 -12.39 -0.21
CA LEU A 56 21.10 -11.48 0.92
C LEU A 56 20.51 -10.10 0.63
N LEU A 57 20.73 -9.57 -0.58
CA LEU A 57 20.13 -8.30 -1.00
C LEU A 57 18.61 -8.43 -1.10
N ALA A 58 18.09 -9.55 -1.61
CA ALA A 58 16.65 -9.80 -1.66
C ALA A 58 16.00 -9.74 -0.27
N ILE A 59 16.57 -10.42 0.73
CA ILE A 59 16.06 -10.41 2.12
C ILE A 59 16.09 -8.99 2.70
N LEU A 60 17.21 -8.28 2.54
CA LEU A 60 17.32 -6.90 3.01
C LEU A 60 16.28 -5.99 2.35
N SER A 61 16.02 -6.20 1.06
CA SER A 61 15.07 -5.40 0.28
C SER A 61 13.63 -5.57 0.75
N VAL A 62 13.24 -6.77 1.20
CA VAL A 62 11.92 -7.04 1.79
C VAL A 62 11.74 -6.25 3.10
N ILE A 63 12.78 -6.22 3.93
CA ILE A 63 12.76 -5.47 5.21
C ILE A 63 12.69 -3.96 4.93
N VAL A 64 13.54 -3.48 4.02
CA VAL A 64 13.61 -2.05 3.64
C VAL A 64 12.31 -1.59 3.00
N SER A 65 11.68 -2.39 2.12
CA SER A 65 10.40 -2.02 1.52
C SER A 65 9.27 -2.00 2.55
N GLY A 66 9.27 -2.92 3.52
CA GLY A 66 8.33 -2.90 4.64
C GLY A 66 8.48 -1.64 5.50
N ALA A 67 9.72 -1.27 5.84
CA ALA A 67 10.01 -0.05 6.56
C ALA A 67 9.61 1.21 5.76
N ALA A 68 9.89 1.24 4.47
CA ALA A 68 9.50 2.35 3.58
C ALA A 68 7.97 2.49 3.47
N GLY A 69 7.25 1.36 3.41
CA GLY A 69 5.79 1.34 3.47
C GLY A 69 5.24 1.86 4.79
N ALA A 70 5.81 1.43 5.93
CA ALA A 70 5.43 1.92 7.25
C ALA A 70 5.66 3.44 7.40
N VAL A 71 6.81 3.93 6.94
CA VAL A 71 7.11 5.37 6.91
C VAL A 71 6.12 6.11 6.00
N GLY A 72 5.80 5.59 4.83
CA GLY A 72 4.79 6.15 3.93
C GLY A 72 3.38 6.19 4.54
N ALA A 73 3.04 5.22 5.39
CA ALA A 73 1.77 5.17 6.10
C ALA A 73 1.71 6.21 7.22
N LEU A 74 2.78 6.32 8.03
CA LEU A 74 2.85 7.22 9.17
C LEU A 74 3.10 8.69 8.79
N ALA A 75 3.73 8.96 7.63
CA ALA A 75 4.03 10.29 7.15
C ALA A 75 3.20 10.65 5.88
N PRO A 76 2.09 11.40 6.01
CA PRO A 76 1.25 11.86 4.90
C PRO A 76 1.99 12.55 3.75
N ALA A 77 3.07 13.27 4.05
CA ALA A 77 3.88 13.94 3.04
C ALA A 77 4.64 12.97 2.11
N ILE A 78 4.91 11.74 2.58
CA ILE A 78 5.65 10.72 1.83
C ILE A 78 4.66 9.84 1.06
N GLY A 79 3.67 9.26 1.75
CA GLY A 79 2.68 8.38 1.13
C GLY A 79 3.30 7.24 0.32
N TRP A 80 2.78 7.02 -0.89
CA TRP A 80 3.23 5.97 -1.83
C TRP A 80 4.67 6.16 -2.34
N ARG A 81 5.26 7.34 -2.19
CA ARG A 81 6.62 7.63 -2.68
C ARG A 81 7.69 6.81 -1.95
N GLY A 82 7.44 6.42 -0.70
CA GLY A 82 8.35 5.58 0.09
C GLY A 82 8.66 4.25 -0.61
N PRO A 83 7.68 3.35 -0.80
CA PRO A 83 7.90 2.10 -1.51
C PRO A 83 8.30 2.31 -2.98
N LEU A 84 7.86 3.40 -3.64
CA LEU A 84 8.25 3.69 -5.03
C LEU A 84 9.77 3.81 -5.20
N VAL A 85 10.45 4.54 -4.30
CA VAL A 85 11.91 4.70 -4.38
C VAL A 85 12.61 3.35 -4.28
N VAL A 86 12.16 2.48 -3.37
CA VAL A 86 12.71 1.13 -3.22
C VAL A 86 12.47 0.30 -4.48
N ALA A 87 11.26 0.35 -5.05
CA ALA A 87 10.93 -0.35 -6.28
C ALA A 87 11.83 0.09 -7.46
N ILE A 88 12.09 1.40 -7.60
CA ILE A 88 12.97 1.93 -8.65
C ILE A 88 14.39 1.40 -8.47
N LEU A 89 14.94 1.45 -7.25
CA LEU A 89 16.30 0.95 -6.99
C LEU A 89 16.43 -0.55 -7.29
N LEU A 90 15.44 -1.35 -6.90
CA LEU A 90 15.43 -2.79 -7.19
C LEU A 90 15.32 -3.07 -8.68
N PHE A 91 14.44 -2.33 -9.37
CA PHE A 91 14.30 -2.46 -10.82
C PHE A 91 15.60 -2.10 -11.55
N LEU A 92 16.25 -1.00 -11.17
CA LEU A 92 17.53 -0.61 -11.76
C LEU A 92 18.62 -1.66 -11.49
N TYR A 93 18.70 -2.19 -10.27
CA TYR A 93 19.62 -3.27 -9.96
C TYR A 93 19.36 -4.49 -10.85
N LEU A 94 18.10 -4.90 -10.97
CA LEU A 94 17.67 -6.06 -11.77
C LEU A 94 17.88 -5.87 -13.28
N ALA A 95 17.85 -4.63 -13.77
CA ALA A 95 18.03 -4.34 -15.19
C ALA A 95 19.52 -4.24 -15.60
N PHE A 96 20.39 -3.76 -14.70
CA PHE A 96 21.75 -3.33 -15.07
C PHE A 96 22.91 -4.01 -14.36
N ALA A 97 22.69 -4.67 -13.21
CA ALA A 97 23.78 -5.44 -12.57
C ALA A 97 24.01 -6.82 -13.25
#